data_AF-A0A2K8KP25-F1
#
_entry.id   AF-A0A2K8KP25-F1
#
_cell.length_a   1.000
_cell.length_b   1.000
_cell.length_c   1.000
_cell.angle_alpha   90.00
_cell.angle_beta   90.00
_cell.angle_gamma   90.00
#
_symmetry.space_group_name_H-M   'P 1'
#
loop_
_entity.id
_entity.type
_entity.pdbx_description
1 polymer ?
#
loop_
_entity_poly.entity_id
_entity_poly.type
_entity_poly.pdbx_seq_one_letter_code
_entity_poly.pdbx_strand_id
1 'polypeptide(L)'
;MFHFSRRTLWIIIYITIPLIILLNSLGPKPYIAGEPAPEAPTWSLDELALDCARQVCTLALAGAEHIRVSALLDRIPTGQLAVPAAFDLQTQQLGGRFVISLEGPANASSQAELMAFLRQWLPADGALNWVVTGAISDELVAQLNALETIRSGPGLALSLEPLKALTRLTAPALGTAEQLSFLLWIDLLNGRLAAYSIQGQWRDRQASSYVNFNGTLSADLFYPVDLAELAPVLAAYRAAGAERQRNAAQIDRYAVTAELYRLPLSFFINQPERLATLSLASVNEMREFALGQITAPLR
;
A
#
# COMPACT_ATOMS: atom_id res chain seq x y z
N MET A 1 30.82 -7.55 -15.19
CA MET A 1 29.50 -7.82 -15.82
C MET A 1 28.71 -8.69 -14.84
N PHE A 2 27.84 -8.08 -14.05
CA PHE A 2 27.07 -8.80 -13.03
C PHE A 2 25.80 -9.38 -13.65
N HIS A 3 25.74 -10.72 -13.75
CA HIS A 3 24.54 -11.45 -14.13
C HIS A 3 23.56 -11.47 -12.96
N PHE A 4 22.58 -10.56 -12.99
CA PHE A 4 21.41 -10.66 -12.13
C PHE A 4 20.46 -11.75 -12.67
N SER A 5 20.12 -12.71 -11.82
CA SER A 5 19.11 -13.74 -12.09
C SER A 5 17.72 -13.12 -12.21
N ARG A 6 16.92 -13.56 -13.20
CA ARG A 6 15.52 -13.15 -13.42
C ARG A 6 14.62 -13.32 -12.17
N ARG A 7 15.03 -14.13 -11.19
CA ARG A 7 14.32 -14.32 -9.90
C ARG A 7 14.51 -13.16 -8.91
N THR A 8 15.64 -12.47 -8.95
CA THR A 8 15.92 -11.33 -8.05
C THR A 8 15.09 -10.10 -8.41
N LEU A 9 14.64 -9.98 -9.66
CA LEU A 9 13.81 -8.87 -10.15
C LEU A 9 12.39 -8.87 -9.53
N TRP A 10 11.84 -10.02 -9.13
CA TRP A 10 10.49 -10.13 -8.57
C TRP A 10 10.41 -9.89 -7.05
N ILE A 11 11.47 -10.27 -6.32
CA ILE A 11 11.63 -9.86 -4.92
C ILE A 11 11.84 -8.34 -4.86
N ILE A 12 12.56 -7.78 -5.84
CA ILE A 12 12.58 -6.34 -6.06
C ILE A 12 11.14 -5.86 -6.31
N ILE A 13 10.30 -6.45 -7.16
CA ILE A 13 8.88 -5.99 -7.36
C ILE A 13 8.02 -5.98 -6.08
N TYR A 14 8.10 -7.00 -5.20
CA TYR A 14 7.37 -7.00 -3.92
C TYR A 14 7.94 -6.03 -2.88
N ILE A 15 9.24 -5.73 -2.96
CA ILE A 15 9.94 -4.69 -2.17
C ILE A 15 9.93 -3.32 -2.89
N THR A 16 9.48 -3.23 -4.15
CA THR A 16 9.46 -2.04 -5.05
C THR A 16 8.07 -1.63 -5.51
N ILE A 17 7.07 -1.77 -4.66
CA ILE A 17 6.04 -0.74 -4.59
C ILE A 17 6.68 0.69 -4.49
N PRO A 18 7.91 0.86 -3.93
CA PRO A 18 8.77 2.03 -4.16
C PRO A 18 9.14 2.43 -5.61
N LEU A 19 9.21 1.52 -6.60
CA LEU A 19 9.75 1.83 -7.95
C LEU A 19 8.66 1.99 -9.03
N ILE A 20 7.47 1.39 -8.85
CA ILE A 20 6.36 1.55 -9.80
C ILE A 20 5.80 2.99 -9.79
N ILE A 21 5.90 3.70 -8.66
CA ILE A 21 5.56 5.13 -8.56
C ILE A 21 6.70 5.98 -9.16
N LEU A 22 7.96 5.61 -8.95
CA LEU A 22 9.12 6.31 -9.53
C LEU A 22 9.15 6.24 -11.08
N LEU A 23 8.71 5.14 -11.69
CA LEU A 23 8.67 4.99 -13.15
C LEU A 23 7.45 5.62 -13.82
N ASN A 24 6.39 5.97 -13.08
CA ASN A 24 5.21 6.66 -13.62
C ASN A 24 5.18 8.17 -13.31
N SER A 25 6.08 8.68 -12.45
CA SER A 25 6.17 10.11 -12.11
C SER A 25 7.40 10.83 -12.67
N LEU A 26 8.27 10.15 -13.42
CA LEU A 26 9.48 10.73 -14.01
C LEU A 26 9.30 10.94 -15.52
N GLY A 27 8.67 12.06 -15.87
CA GLY A 27 9.15 12.81 -17.03
C GLY A 27 10.62 13.21 -16.77
N PRO A 28 11.48 13.28 -17.80
CA PRO A 28 12.92 13.32 -17.63
C PRO A 28 13.35 14.63 -16.96
N LYS A 29 13.77 14.57 -15.69
CA LYS A 29 14.67 15.58 -15.12
C LYS A 29 16.11 15.21 -15.50
N PRO A 30 16.91 16.15 -16.04
CA PRO A 30 18.28 15.86 -16.45
C PRO A 30 19.11 15.40 -15.25
N TYR A 31 19.70 14.21 -15.38
CA TYR A 31 20.64 13.65 -14.43
C TYR A 31 21.94 14.49 -14.45
N ILE A 32 22.22 15.19 -13.35
CA ILE A 32 23.54 15.78 -13.08
C ILE A 32 24.24 14.80 -12.14
N ALA A 33 25.26 14.10 -12.65
CA ALA A 33 26.10 13.22 -11.86
C ALA A 33 27.01 14.06 -10.94
N GLY A 34 27.08 13.77 -9.64
CA GLY A 34 28.09 14.43 -8.80
C GLY A 34 28.12 14.09 -7.32
N GLU A 35 26.98 13.90 -6.66
CA GLU A 35 26.96 13.68 -5.21
C GLU A 35 26.06 12.49 -4.84
N PRO A 36 26.50 11.58 -3.95
CA PRO A 36 25.57 10.67 -3.31
C PRO A 36 24.57 11.54 -2.54
N ALA A 37 23.29 11.46 -2.91
CA ALA A 37 22.24 12.08 -2.13
C ALA A 37 22.38 11.62 -0.67
N PRO A 38 22.27 12.51 0.33
CA PRO A 38 22.35 12.12 1.73
C PRO A 38 21.36 10.98 1.99
N GLU A 39 21.79 9.94 2.72
CA GLU A 39 20.91 8.84 3.08
C GLU A 39 19.68 9.42 3.80
N ALA A 40 18.50 9.15 3.25
CA ALA A 40 17.25 9.62 3.84
C ALA A 40 17.13 9.02 5.26
N PRO A 41 16.65 9.80 6.24
CA PRO A 41 16.47 9.30 7.59
C PRO A 41 15.57 8.06 7.59
N THR A 42 15.89 7.13 8.48
CA THR A 42 15.11 5.90 8.72
C THR A 42 14.72 5.82 10.19
N TRP A 43 13.60 5.13 10.44
CA TRP A 43 13.08 4.91 11.79
C TRP A 43 12.85 3.43 12.03
N SER A 44 13.05 3.02 13.28
CA SER A 44 12.78 1.67 13.73
C SER A 44 11.27 1.46 13.89
N LEU A 45 10.74 0.39 13.29
CA LEU A 45 9.34 -0.01 13.45
C LEU A 45 8.93 -0.25 14.91
N ASP A 46 9.87 -0.62 15.77
CA ASP A 46 9.61 -0.97 17.17
C ASP A 46 9.31 0.25 18.06
N GLU A 47 9.66 1.46 17.60
CA GLU A 47 9.46 2.72 18.32
C GLU A 47 8.21 3.47 17.86
N LEU A 48 7.52 2.94 16.84
CA LEU A 48 6.39 3.62 16.22
C LEU A 48 5.09 3.27 16.95
N ALA A 49 4.32 4.31 17.27
CA ALA A 49 2.97 4.19 17.77
C ALA A 49 2.05 5.05 16.90
N LEU A 50 1.00 4.42 16.34
CA LEU A 50 -0.08 5.12 15.67
C LEU A 50 -1.12 5.49 16.72
N ASP A 51 -1.24 6.79 17.02
CA ASP A 51 -2.28 7.31 17.90
C ASP A 51 -3.47 7.75 17.05
N CYS A 52 -4.66 7.22 17.32
CA CYS A 52 -5.87 7.53 16.59
C CYS A 52 -6.88 8.20 17.51
N ALA A 53 -7.01 9.52 17.38
CA ALA A 53 -7.97 10.32 18.12
C ALA A 53 -9.04 10.85 17.16
N ARG A 54 -10.30 10.45 17.40
CA ARG A 54 -11.45 10.82 16.56
C ARG A 54 -11.24 10.37 15.09
N GLN A 55 -11.07 11.32 14.17
CA GLN A 55 -10.92 11.07 12.73
C GLN A 55 -9.47 11.28 12.26
N VAL A 56 -8.56 11.62 13.17
CA VAL A 56 -7.16 11.89 12.85
C VAL A 56 -6.29 10.86 13.56
N CYS A 57 -5.57 10.08 12.77
CA CYS A 57 -4.50 9.22 13.23
C CYS A 57 -3.15 9.89 12.99
N THR A 58 -2.28 9.90 13.98
CA THR A 58 -0.98 10.57 13.98
C THR A 58 0.12 9.58 14.34
N LEU A 59 1.24 9.68 13.62
CA LEU A 59 2.46 8.94 13.91
C LEU A 59 3.64 9.91 13.78
N ALA A 60 4.10 10.42 14.92
CA ALA A 60 5.21 11.36 14.96
C ALA A 60 6.53 10.64 14.63
N LEU A 61 7.33 11.26 13.77
CA LEU A 61 8.66 10.77 13.41
C LEU A 61 9.71 11.72 13.99
N ALA A 62 10.43 11.26 15.00
CA ALA A 62 11.46 12.06 15.65
C ALA A 62 12.52 12.51 14.63
N GLY A 63 12.83 13.80 14.59
CA GLY A 63 13.81 14.39 13.67
C GLY A 63 13.35 14.54 12.21
N ALA A 64 12.08 14.26 11.89
CA ALA A 64 11.54 14.58 10.56
C ALA A 64 11.44 16.11 10.39
N GLU A 65 11.79 16.63 9.21
CA GLU A 65 11.62 18.06 8.86
C GLU A 65 10.37 18.31 8.01
N HIS A 66 9.76 17.23 7.54
CA HIS A 66 8.56 17.25 6.70
C HIS A 66 7.35 16.71 7.48
N ILE A 67 6.18 17.10 6.98
CA ILE A 67 4.91 16.47 7.30
C ILE A 67 4.39 15.76 6.07
N ARG A 68 3.71 14.64 6.29
CA ARG A 68 2.85 14.03 5.30
C ARG A 68 1.44 13.92 5.86
N VAL A 69 0.48 14.45 5.11
CA VAL A 69 -0.95 14.43 5.43
C VAL A 69 -1.66 13.60 4.39
N SER A 70 -2.22 12.48 4.83
CA SER A 70 -2.96 11.52 4.01
C SER A 70 -4.45 11.58 4.35
N ALA A 71 -5.29 11.98 3.39
CA ALA A 71 -6.75 11.98 3.49
C ALA A 71 -7.33 10.69 2.89
N LEU A 72 -8.17 9.98 3.64
CA LEU A 72 -8.91 8.81 3.19
C LEU A 72 -10.37 9.18 2.92
N LEU A 73 -10.75 9.24 1.65
CA LEU A 73 -12.03 9.78 1.20
C LEU A 73 -12.91 8.71 0.55
N ASP A 74 -14.22 8.84 0.72
CA ASP A 74 -15.21 8.07 -0.06
C ASP A 74 -15.52 8.71 -1.42
N ARG A 75 -15.12 9.96 -1.60
CA ARG A 75 -15.40 10.77 -2.80
C ARG A 75 -14.11 11.33 -3.39
N ILE A 76 -14.05 11.38 -4.71
CA ILE A 76 -12.92 11.91 -5.46
C ILE A 76 -13.11 13.43 -5.57
N PRO A 77 -12.16 14.27 -5.12
CA PRO A 77 -12.19 15.69 -5.39
C PRO A 77 -12.09 15.96 -6.89
N THR A 78 -12.92 16.87 -7.40
CA THR A 78 -12.91 17.20 -8.85
C THR A 78 -12.62 18.66 -9.14
N GLY A 79 -12.40 19.48 -8.11
CA GLY A 79 -11.98 20.86 -8.29
C GLY A 79 -10.60 20.91 -8.95
N GLN A 80 -10.43 21.78 -9.94
CA GLN A 80 -9.10 22.10 -10.47
C GLN A 80 -8.50 23.19 -9.60
N LEU A 81 -7.63 22.78 -8.66
CA LEU A 81 -6.84 23.67 -7.82
C LEU A 81 -5.36 23.34 -8.01
N ALA A 82 -4.53 24.38 -8.10
CA ALA A 82 -3.09 24.20 -8.13
C ALA A 82 -2.62 23.70 -6.78
N VAL A 83 -1.87 22.59 -6.77
CA VAL A 83 -1.20 22.11 -5.57
C VAL A 83 -0.18 23.17 -5.14
N PRO A 84 -0.12 23.54 -3.84
CA PRO A 84 0.88 24.49 -3.37
C PRO A 84 2.29 24.03 -3.71
N ALA A 85 3.16 24.94 -4.15
CA ALA A 85 4.47 24.58 -4.70
C ALA A 85 5.40 23.88 -3.71
N ALA A 86 5.18 24.05 -2.41
CA ALA A 86 5.93 23.40 -1.34
C ALA A 86 5.50 21.94 -1.10
N PHE A 87 4.45 21.45 -1.78
CA PHE A 87 3.87 20.14 -1.53
C PHE A 87 3.88 19.23 -2.76
N ASP A 88 4.31 17.99 -2.54
CA ASP A 88 4.15 16.91 -3.49
C ASP A 88 2.83 16.18 -3.23
N LEU A 89 1.98 16.14 -4.25
CA LEU A 89 0.69 15.46 -4.22
C LEU A 89 0.80 14.06 -4.82
N GLN A 90 0.35 13.06 -4.07
CA GLN A 90 0.14 11.70 -4.53
C GLN A 90 -1.32 11.32 -4.35
N THR A 91 -1.88 10.60 -5.31
CA THR A 91 -3.24 10.08 -5.22
C THR A 91 -3.26 8.60 -5.59
N GLN A 92 -4.06 7.83 -4.88
CA GLN A 92 -4.24 6.41 -5.13
C GLN A 92 -5.65 5.96 -4.75
N GLN A 93 -6.05 4.82 -5.29
CA GLN A 93 -7.27 4.13 -4.87
C GLN A 93 -6.88 2.84 -4.17
N LEU A 94 -7.34 2.67 -2.94
CA LEU A 94 -7.00 1.52 -2.09
C LEU A 94 -8.16 1.22 -1.15
N GLY A 95 -8.49 -0.06 -0.95
CA GLY A 95 -9.50 -0.53 0.00
C GLY A 95 -10.89 0.06 -0.23
N GLY A 96 -11.25 0.39 -1.47
CA GLY A 96 -12.52 1.06 -1.78
C GLY A 96 -12.56 2.52 -1.37
N ARG A 97 -11.42 3.15 -1.09
CA ARG A 97 -11.28 4.57 -0.74
C ARG A 97 -10.35 5.27 -1.73
N PHE A 98 -10.56 6.58 -1.88
CA PHE A 98 -9.62 7.46 -2.57
C PHE A 98 -8.67 8.05 -1.53
N VAL A 99 -7.37 7.77 -1.65
CA VAL A 99 -6.35 8.26 -0.74
C VAL A 99 -5.57 9.37 -1.42
N ILE A 100 -5.44 10.49 -0.72
CA ILE A 100 -4.67 11.65 -1.14
C ILE A 100 -3.57 11.86 -0.12
N SER A 101 -2.32 11.86 -0.55
CA SER A 101 -1.17 12.12 0.32
C SER A 101 -0.45 13.36 -0.16
N LEU A 102 -0.27 14.33 0.74
CA LEU A 102 0.48 15.56 0.51
C LEU A 102 1.69 15.57 1.43
N GLU A 103 2.88 15.75 0.86
CA GLU A 103 4.14 15.83 1.60
C GLU A 103 4.76 17.21 1.40
N GLY A 104 5.21 17.84 2.48
CA GLY A 104 5.88 19.13 2.41
C GLY A 104 6.52 19.55 3.74
N PRO A 105 7.12 20.74 3.80
CA PRO A 105 7.78 21.25 5.00
C PRO A 105 6.82 21.41 6.19
N ALA A 106 7.30 21.14 7.40
CA ALA A 106 6.49 21.22 8.62
C ALA A 106 6.30 22.65 9.18
N ASN A 107 6.76 23.69 8.50
CA ASN A 107 6.71 25.07 9.02
C ASN A 107 5.30 25.69 8.95
N ALA A 108 5.05 26.72 9.78
CA ALA A 108 3.73 27.34 9.92
C ALA A 108 3.16 27.92 8.61
N SER A 109 4.00 28.49 7.74
CA SER A 109 3.57 29.01 6.44
C SER A 109 3.05 27.90 5.54
N SER A 110 3.80 26.79 5.45
CA SER A 110 3.44 25.63 4.63
C SER A 110 2.18 24.95 5.18
N GLN A 111 2.02 24.86 6.50
CA GLN A 111 0.80 24.34 7.13
C GLN A 111 -0.43 25.20 6.80
N ALA A 112 -0.32 26.52 6.84
CA ALA A 112 -1.42 27.43 6.49
C ALA A 112 -1.83 27.29 5.02
N GLU A 113 -0.86 27.21 4.10
CA GLU A 113 -1.11 26.95 2.68
C GLU A 113 -1.80 25.61 2.44
N LEU A 114 -1.32 24.56 3.11
CA LEU A 114 -1.91 23.22 3.05
C LEU A 114 -3.37 23.23 3.50
N MET A 115 -3.68 23.86 4.64
CA MET A 115 -5.05 23.92 5.16
C MET A 115 -5.98 24.71 4.23
N ALA A 116 -5.51 25.83 3.67
CA ALA A 116 -6.27 26.62 2.71
C ALA A 116 -6.59 25.80 1.44
N PHE A 117 -5.60 25.07 0.92
CA PHE A 117 -5.76 24.18 -0.22
C PHE A 117 -6.76 23.06 0.07
N LEU A 118 -6.56 22.31 1.17
CA LEU A 118 -7.42 21.18 1.54
C LEU A 118 -8.87 21.61 1.76
N ARG A 119 -9.10 22.76 2.42
CA ARG A 119 -10.45 23.30 2.64
C ARG A 119 -11.21 23.52 1.34
N GLN A 120 -10.55 24.09 0.34
CA GLN A 120 -11.19 24.44 -0.94
C GLN A 120 -11.33 23.22 -1.86
N TRP A 121 -10.35 22.31 -1.82
CA TRP A 121 -10.28 21.20 -2.75
C TRP A 121 -11.10 20.00 -2.31
N LEU A 122 -11.10 19.66 -1.02
CA LEU A 122 -11.76 18.46 -0.53
C LEU A 122 -13.29 18.54 -0.65
N PRO A 123 -13.95 17.44 -1.05
CA PRO A 123 -15.40 17.36 -1.14
C PRO A 123 -16.11 17.82 0.13
N ALA A 124 -17.18 18.62 -0.01
CA ALA A 124 -18.00 19.06 1.13
C ALA A 124 -18.66 17.88 1.89
N ASP A 125 -19.03 16.83 1.17
CA ASP A 125 -19.75 15.66 1.65
C ASP A 125 -18.90 14.36 1.62
N GLY A 126 -19.32 13.34 2.40
CA GLY A 126 -18.65 12.03 2.48
C GLY A 126 -17.76 11.83 3.72
N ALA A 127 -17.47 10.59 4.10
CA ALA A 127 -16.58 10.37 5.26
C ALA A 127 -15.13 10.69 4.90
N LEU A 128 -14.40 11.19 5.90
CA LEU A 128 -13.01 11.58 5.81
C LEU A 128 -12.30 11.09 7.07
N ASN A 129 -11.18 10.41 6.85
CA ASN A 129 -10.26 10.07 7.92
C ASN A 129 -8.88 10.61 7.51
N TRP A 130 -8.09 11.01 8.49
CA TRP A 130 -6.76 11.55 8.30
C TRP A 130 -5.73 10.60 8.87
N VAL A 131 -4.63 10.44 8.16
CA VAL A 131 -3.40 9.86 8.67
C VAL A 131 -2.30 10.89 8.47
N VAL A 132 -1.60 11.24 9.56
CA VAL A 132 -0.55 12.24 9.56
C VAL A 132 0.72 11.61 10.06
N THR A 133 1.82 11.75 9.32
CA THR A 133 3.15 11.26 9.73
C THR A 133 4.20 12.35 9.58
N GLY A 134 5.25 12.33 10.41
CA GLY A 134 6.36 13.29 10.31
C GLY A 134 6.48 14.21 11.53
N ALA A 135 6.83 15.47 11.30
CA ALA A 135 6.89 16.52 12.33
C ALA A 135 5.51 17.11 12.62
N ILE A 136 4.77 16.46 13.51
CA ILE A 136 3.37 16.77 13.83
C ILE A 136 3.30 17.82 14.95
N SER A 137 2.41 18.80 14.80
CA SER A 137 2.04 19.76 15.84
C SER A 137 0.58 19.60 16.26
N ASP A 138 0.25 19.92 17.51
CA ASP A 138 -1.13 19.88 18.01
C ASP A 138 -2.05 20.82 17.22
N GLU A 139 -1.52 21.96 16.78
CA GLU A 139 -2.23 22.94 15.94
C GLU A 139 -2.63 22.32 14.59
N LEU A 140 -1.73 21.58 13.93
CA LEU A 140 -2.05 20.88 12.68
C LEU A 140 -3.19 19.87 12.88
N VAL A 141 -3.13 19.09 13.97
CA VAL A 141 -4.17 18.10 14.30
C VAL A 141 -5.51 18.78 14.58
N ALA A 142 -5.51 19.91 15.30
CA ALA A 142 -6.72 20.69 15.55
C ALA A 142 -7.33 21.25 14.24
N GLN A 143 -6.50 21.78 13.35
CA GLN A 143 -6.94 22.30 12.05
C GLN A 143 -7.51 21.20 11.14
N LEU A 144 -6.88 20.01 11.10
CA LEU A 144 -7.38 18.86 10.33
C LEU A 144 -8.73 18.35 10.86
N ASN A 145 -8.92 18.29 12.18
CA ASN A 145 -10.21 17.96 12.78
C ASN A 145 -11.29 18.99 12.39
N ALA A 146 -10.94 20.28 12.31
CA ALA A 146 -11.89 21.32 11.91
C ALA A 146 -12.32 21.19 10.44
N LEU A 147 -11.43 20.71 9.55
CA LEU A 147 -11.69 20.56 8.10
C LEU A 147 -12.90 19.69 7.77
N GLU A 148 -13.28 18.74 8.63
CA GLU A 148 -14.50 17.94 8.44
C GLU A 148 -15.74 18.82 8.24
N THR A 149 -15.82 19.95 8.95
CA THR A 149 -17.01 20.81 9.00
C THR A 149 -16.96 22.00 8.04
N ILE A 150 -15.78 22.36 7.53
CA ILE A 150 -15.56 23.61 6.77
C ILE A 150 -15.10 23.42 5.33
N ARG A 151 -14.85 22.17 4.92
CA ARG A 151 -14.52 21.80 3.53
C ARG A 151 -15.68 22.11 2.57
N SER A 152 -15.36 22.58 1.37
CA SER A 152 -16.35 23.14 0.44
C SER A 152 -16.16 22.75 -1.03
N GLY A 153 -15.23 21.85 -1.33
CA GLY A 153 -14.92 21.44 -2.70
C GLY A 153 -15.99 20.52 -3.31
N PRO A 154 -16.01 20.39 -4.65
CA PRO A 154 -16.87 19.43 -5.34
C PRO A 154 -16.27 18.01 -5.29
N GLY A 155 -17.14 17.01 -5.16
CA GLY A 155 -16.73 15.61 -5.14
C GLY A 155 -17.61 14.69 -5.99
N LEU A 156 -16.98 13.76 -6.69
CA LEU A 156 -17.65 12.65 -7.38
C LEU A 156 -17.63 11.39 -6.52
N ALA A 157 -18.71 10.61 -6.60
CA ALA A 157 -18.75 9.30 -5.96
C ALA A 157 -17.67 8.40 -6.58
N LEU A 158 -16.96 7.64 -5.74
CA LEU A 158 -15.99 6.66 -6.19
C LEU A 158 -16.75 5.51 -6.89
N SER A 159 -16.62 5.43 -8.21
CA SER A 159 -17.11 4.29 -9.00
C SER A 159 -15.91 3.47 -9.48
N LEU A 160 -15.87 2.20 -9.10
CA LEU A 160 -14.82 1.26 -9.50
C LEU A 160 -15.44 0.22 -10.41
N GLU A 161 -15.28 0.39 -11.72
CA GLU A 161 -15.67 -0.66 -12.65
C GLU A 161 -14.84 -1.93 -12.38
N PRO A 162 -15.47 -3.11 -12.33
CA PRO A 162 -14.73 -4.35 -12.26
C PRO A 162 -13.88 -4.50 -13.52
N LEU A 163 -12.56 -4.60 -13.35
CA LEU A 163 -11.64 -4.88 -14.45
C LEU A 163 -12.00 -6.19 -15.12
N LYS A 164 -12.02 -6.19 -16.46
CA LYS A 164 -12.16 -7.42 -17.25
C LYS A 164 -10.89 -8.25 -17.08
N ALA A 165 -11.00 -9.39 -16.40
CA ALA A 165 -9.95 -10.39 -16.28
C ALA A 165 -10.49 -11.73 -16.79
N LEU A 166 -9.62 -12.55 -17.40
CA LEU A 166 -10.01 -13.89 -17.87
C LEU A 166 -10.14 -14.87 -16.71
N THR A 167 -9.33 -14.69 -15.66
CA THR A 167 -9.51 -15.36 -14.39
C THR A 167 -9.28 -14.36 -13.26
N ARG A 168 -10.13 -14.44 -12.25
CA ARG A 168 -10.07 -13.60 -11.04
C ARG A 168 -10.12 -14.51 -9.83
N LEU A 169 -9.14 -14.36 -8.95
CA LEU A 169 -9.14 -14.98 -7.63
C LEU A 169 -9.40 -13.92 -6.58
N THR A 170 -10.35 -14.17 -5.71
CA THR A 170 -10.63 -13.35 -4.54
C THR A 170 -9.63 -13.74 -3.45
N ALA A 171 -8.90 -12.77 -2.93
CA ALA A 171 -7.98 -12.98 -1.82
C ALA A 171 -8.75 -12.93 -0.49
N PRO A 172 -8.29 -13.67 0.54
CA PRO A 172 -8.73 -13.45 1.91
C PRO A 172 -8.52 -11.99 2.34
N ALA A 173 -9.33 -11.51 3.26
CA ALA A 173 -9.25 -10.14 3.75
C ALA A 173 -7.86 -9.84 4.35
N LEU A 174 -7.32 -8.65 4.07
CA LEU A 174 -6.10 -8.16 4.72
C LEU A 174 -6.30 -8.15 6.24
N GLY A 175 -5.31 -8.63 7.00
CA GLY A 175 -5.44 -8.78 8.45
C GLY A 175 -5.51 -10.23 8.91
N THR A 176 -6.00 -11.12 8.05
CA THR A 176 -6.24 -12.53 8.38
C THR A 176 -4.96 -13.39 8.28
N ALA A 177 -4.96 -14.56 8.91
CA ALA A 177 -3.84 -15.49 8.83
C ALA A 177 -3.73 -16.11 7.42
N GLU A 178 -4.88 -16.38 6.83
CA GLU A 178 -5.08 -16.95 5.51
C GLU A 178 -4.47 -16.06 4.41
N GLN A 179 -4.50 -14.74 4.60
CA GLN A 179 -4.01 -13.78 3.60
C GLN A 179 -2.51 -13.94 3.32
N LEU A 180 -1.68 -14.18 4.34
CA LEU A 180 -0.24 -14.42 4.13
C LEU A 180 0.01 -15.74 3.41
N SER A 181 -0.69 -16.82 3.79
CA SER A 181 -0.59 -18.11 3.10
C SER A 181 -1.05 -18.01 1.65
N PHE A 182 -2.09 -17.22 1.39
CA PHE A 182 -2.61 -16.97 0.04
C PHE A 182 -1.60 -16.18 -0.80
N LEU A 183 -0.94 -15.16 -0.22
CA LEU A 183 0.12 -14.41 -0.90
C LEU A 183 1.30 -15.33 -1.31
N LEU A 184 1.76 -16.20 -0.41
CA LEU A 184 2.80 -17.18 -0.75
C LEU A 184 2.36 -18.14 -1.85
N TRP A 185 1.12 -18.62 -1.77
CA TRP A 185 0.57 -19.49 -2.80
C TRP A 185 0.50 -18.78 -4.18
N ILE A 186 0.04 -17.52 -4.23
CA ILE A 186 0.01 -16.72 -5.46
C ILE A 186 1.40 -16.55 -6.05
N ASP A 187 2.42 -16.34 -5.22
CA ASP A 187 3.80 -16.19 -5.69
C ASP A 187 4.33 -17.48 -6.32
N LEU A 188 4.04 -18.62 -5.69
CA LEU A 188 4.34 -19.95 -6.26
C LEU A 188 3.61 -20.17 -7.58
N LEU A 189 2.30 -19.88 -7.64
CA LEU A 189 1.52 -19.98 -8.87
C LEU A 189 2.10 -19.09 -9.97
N ASN A 190 2.45 -17.84 -9.68
CA ASN A 190 3.08 -16.95 -10.66
C ASN A 190 4.42 -17.51 -11.17
N GLY A 191 5.20 -18.15 -10.29
CA GLY A 191 6.40 -18.89 -10.68
C GLY A 191 6.12 -20.01 -11.68
N ARG A 192 5.05 -20.79 -11.47
CA ARG A 192 4.60 -21.85 -12.39
C ARG A 192 4.09 -21.26 -13.71
N LEU A 193 3.40 -20.13 -13.66
CA LEU A 193 2.82 -19.44 -14.81
C LEU A 193 3.82 -18.70 -15.69
N ALA A 194 5.04 -18.45 -15.20
CA ALA A 194 6.06 -17.69 -15.91
C ALA A 194 6.40 -18.27 -17.30
N ALA A 195 6.26 -19.59 -17.49
CA ALA A 195 6.46 -20.27 -18.77
C ALA A 195 5.32 -20.07 -19.79
N TYR A 196 4.14 -19.62 -19.34
CA TYR A 196 2.91 -19.55 -20.13
C TYR A 196 2.52 -18.11 -20.52
N SER A 197 3.37 -17.12 -20.25
CA SER A 197 3.08 -15.68 -20.45
C SER A 197 1.82 -15.19 -19.73
N ILE A 198 1.32 -15.95 -18.75
CA ILE A 198 0.22 -15.56 -17.88
C ILE A 198 0.81 -14.74 -16.72
N GLN A 199 0.22 -13.58 -16.47
CA GLN A 199 0.66 -12.65 -15.44
C GLN A 199 -0.49 -12.40 -14.46
N GLY A 200 -0.24 -12.66 -13.18
CA GLY A 200 -1.10 -12.25 -12.09
C GLY A 200 -0.82 -10.81 -11.67
N GLN A 201 -1.88 -10.01 -11.51
CA GLN A 201 -1.79 -8.65 -10.98
C GLN A 201 -2.69 -8.51 -9.75
N TRP A 202 -2.07 -8.14 -8.63
CA TRP A 202 -2.80 -7.80 -7.40
C TRP A 202 -3.60 -6.51 -7.56
N ARG A 203 -4.83 -6.52 -7.05
CA ARG A 203 -5.79 -5.42 -7.16
C ARG A 203 -6.49 -5.21 -5.81
N ASP A 204 -6.07 -4.13 -5.15
CA ASP A 204 -6.59 -3.70 -3.85
C ASP A 204 -7.41 -2.42 -3.93
N ARG A 205 -7.90 -2.06 -5.12
CA ARG A 205 -8.65 -0.81 -5.30
C ARG A 205 -10.04 -0.87 -4.68
N GLN A 206 -10.63 -2.07 -4.60
CA GLN A 206 -11.96 -2.32 -4.07
C GLN A 206 -11.90 -2.71 -2.60
N ALA A 207 -13.05 -2.81 -1.93
CA ALA A 207 -13.14 -3.27 -0.54
C ALA A 207 -12.60 -4.71 -0.36
N SER A 208 -12.73 -5.53 -1.41
CA SER A 208 -12.08 -6.83 -1.49
C SER A 208 -10.85 -6.77 -2.39
N SER A 209 -9.85 -7.54 -2.00
CA SER A 209 -8.62 -7.75 -2.75
C SER A 209 -8.77 -8.88 -3.76
N TYR A 210 -8.19 -8.71 -4.94
CA TYR A 210 -8.22 -9.71 -6.00
C TYR A 210 -6.85 -9.90 -6.64
N VAL A 211 -6.64 -11.08 -7.21
CA VAL A 211 -5.58 -11.33 -8.18
C VAL A 211 -6.22 -11.61 -9.53
N ASN A 212 -5.95 -10.73 -10.48
CA ASN A 212 -6.44 -10.83 -11.84
C ASN A 212 -5.37 -11.42 -12.73
N PHE A 213 -5.76 -12.39 -13.55
CA PHE A 213 -4.89 -13.02 -14.54
C PHE A 213 -5.32 -12.60 -15.94
N ASN A 214 -4.33 -12.30 -16.78
CA ASN A 214 -4.53 -12.01 -18.20
C ASN A 214 -4.78 -13.27 -19.06
N GLY A 215 -4.89 -14.44 -18.44
CA GLY A 215 -5.12 -15.74 -19.07
C GLY A 215 -6.06 -16.60 -18.21
N THR A 216 -6.67 -17.61 -18.82
CA THR A 216 -7.47 -18.60 -18.10
C THR A 216 -6.54 -19.55 -17.37
N LEU A 217 -6.77 -19.76 -16.07
CA LEU A 217 -6.02 -20.73 -15.29
C LEU A 217 -6.61 -22.13 -15.46
N SER A 218 -5.74 -23.12 -15.67
CA SER A 218 -6.13 -24.52 -15.72
C SER A 218 -5.92 -25.18 -14.35
N ALA A 219 -6.80 -26.14 -14.01
CA ALA A 219 -6.81 -26.81 -12.72
C ALA A 219 -5.57 -27.69 -12.48
N ASP A 220 -4.92 -28.17 -13.54
CA ASP A 220 -3.67 -28.93 -13.48
C ASP A 220 -2.50 -28.13 -12.88
N LEU A 221 -2.52 -26.80 -12.99
CA LEU A 221 -1.53 -25.91 -12.38
C LEU A 221 -1.62 -25.86 -10.84
N PHE A 222 -2.71 -26.38 -10.27
CA PHE A 222 -2.98 -26.40 -8.84
C PHE A 222 -2.57 -27.74 -8.21
N TYR A 223 -1.48 -28.37 -8.67
CA TYR A 223 -0.92 -29.53 -7.95
C TYR A 223 -0.37 -29.13 -6.58
N PRO A 224 -0.39 -30.03 -5.57
CA PRO A 224 0.09 -29.74 -4.21
C PRO A 224 1.48 -29.12 -4.17
N VAL A 225 1.66 -28.13 -3.29
CA VAL A 225 2.95 -27.51 -3.00
C VAL A 225 3.72 -28.44 -2.07
N ASP A 226 5.03 -28.59 -2.32
CA ASP A 226 5.96 -29.30 -1.44
C ASP A 226 6.94 -28.34 -0.74
N LEU A 227 7.76 -28.88 0.17
CA LEU A 227 8.75 -28.07 0.88
C LEU A 227 9.87 -27.55 -0.02
N ALA A 228 10.23 -28.26 -1.09
CA ALA A 228 11.30 -27.83 -1.99
C ALA A 228 10.88 -26.58 -2.79
N GLU A 229 9.60 -26.47 -3.12
CA GLU A 229 9.01 -25.30 -3.76
C GLU A 229 8.78 -24.15 -2.76
N LEU A 230 8.24 -24.44 -1.58
CA LEU A 230 7.87 -23.43 -0.59
C LEU A 230 9.07 -22.81 0.13
N ALA A 231 10.06 -23.61 0.54
CA ALA A 231 11.17 -23.16 1.36
C ALA A 231 11.92 -21.93 0.81
N PRO A 232 12.31 -21.84 -0.48
CA PRO A 232 13.01 -20.67 -0.99
C PRO A 232 12.14 -19.40 -0.99
N VAL A 233 10.83 -19.54 -1.26
CA VAL A 233 9.90 -18.40 -1.23
C VAL A 233 9.73 -17.90 0.21
N LEU A 234 9.45 -18.81 1.14
CA LEU A 234 9.29 -18.46 2.55
C LEU A 234 10.56 -17.83 3.14
N ALA A 235 11.75 -18.32 2.75
CA ALA A 235 13.03 -17.73 3.17
C ALA A 235 13.19 -16.28 2.68
N ALA A 236 12.80 -15.98 1.43
CA ALA A 236 12.84 -14.62 0.89
C ALA A 236 11.89 -13.67 1.66
N TYR A 237 10.67 -14.11 1.96
CA TYR A 237 9.73 -13.32 2.75
C TYR A 237 10.24 -13.07 4.17
N ARG A 238 10.84 -14.08 4.82
CA ARG A 238 11.44 -13.94 6.16
C ARG A 238 12.61 -12.96 6.16
N ALA A 239 13.46 -12.99 5.14
CA ALA A 239 14.56 -12.04 5.00
C ALA A 239 14.05 -10.59 4.85
N ALA A 240 13.01 -10.38 4.03
CA ALA A 240 12.40 -9.05 3.87
C ALA A 240 11.69 -8.57 5.15
N GLY A 241 10.96 -9.45 5.83
CA GLY A 241 10.25 -9.12 7.08
C GLY A 241 11.20 -8.82 8.25
N ALA A 242 12.45 -9.28 8.20
CA ALA A 242 13.45 -9.02 9.24
C ALA A 242 14.00 -7.59 9.23
N GLU A 243 13.85 -6.85 8.13
CA GLU A 243 14.27 -5.46 8.06
C GLU A 243 13.35 -4.62 8.95
N ARG A 244 13.89 -4.03 10.02
CA ARG A 244 13.12 -3.23 11.00
C ARG A 244 13.21 -1.72 10.74
N GLN A 245 14.17 -1.27 9.94
CA GLN A 245 14.35 0.13 9.59
C GLN A 245 13.52 0.47 8.36
N ARG A 246 12.82 1.60 8.41
CA ARG A 246 11.93 2.06 7.33
C ARG A 246 12.09 3.54 7.10
N ASN A 247 11.98 3.95 5.85
CA ASN A 247 11.89 5.37 5.51
C ASN A 247 10.47 5.93 5.78
N ALA A 248 10.35 7.25 5.82
CA ALA A 248 9.09 7.94 6.11
C ALA A 248 7.96 7.50 5.16
N ALA A 249 8.28 7.31 3.87
CA ALA A 249 7.29 6.93 2.88
C ALA A 249 6.74 5.50 3.06
N GLN A 250 7.55 4.59 3.59
CA GLN A 250 7.09 3.25 3.98
C GLN A 250 6.22 3.31 5.23
N ILE A 251 6.61 4.12 6.23
CA ILE A 251 5.88 4.26 7.49
C ILE A 251 4.49 4.86 7.26
N ASP A 252 4.39 5.93 6.49
CA ASP A 252 3.10 6.52 6.09
C ASP A 252 2.20 5.49 5.41
N ARG A 253 2.75 4.68 4.49
CA ARG A 253 1.97 3.61 3.85
C ARG A 253 1.47 2.57 4.85
N TYR A 254 2.26 2.20 5.86
CA TYR A 254 1.80 1.30 6.92
C TYR A 254 0.69 1.94 7.76
N ALA A 255 0.84 3.21 8.15
CA ALA A 255 -0.17 3.95 8.91
C ALA A 255 -1.48 4.11 8.12
N VAL A 256 -1.40 4.48 6.84
CA VAL A 256 -2.55 4.59 5.93
C VAL A 256 -3.23 3.23 5.76
N THR A 257 -2.47 2.16 5.55
CA THR A 257 -3.03 0.81 5.39
C THR A 257 -3.65 0.31 6.70
N ALA A 258 -3.02 0.58 7.84
CA ALA A 258 -3.54 0.26 9.16
C ALA A 258 -4.92 0.91 9.38
N GLU A 259 -5.04 2.21 9.14
CA GLU A 259 -6.30 2.92 9.32
C GLU A 259 -7.37 2.48 8.29
N LEU A 260 -6.98 2.33 7.02
CA LEU A 260 -7.88 1.95 5.94
C LEU A 260 -8.55 0.59 6.18
N TYR A 261 -7.77 -0.40 6.61
CA TYR A 261 -8.25 -1.77 6.85
C TYR A 261 -8.54 -2.05 8.32
N ARG A 262 -8.52 -1.04 9.19
CA ARG A 262 -8.78 -1.13 10.63
C ARG A 262 -7.89 -2.19 11.31
N LEU A 263 -6.61 -2.19 10.98
CA LEU A 263 -5.59 -3.07 11.54
C LEU A 263 -4.73 -2.31 12.55
N PRO A 264 -4.28 -2.97 13.64
CA PRO A 264 -3.30 -2.36 14.51
C PRO A 264 -1.96 -2.21 13.78
N LEU A 265 -1.18 -1.17 14.08
CA LEU A 265 0.16 -0.99 13.47
C LEU A 265 1.08 -2.19 13.75
N SER A 266 0.87 -2.89 14.87
CA SER A 266 1.59 -4.12 15.21
C SER A 266 1.44 -5.23 14.16
N PHE A 267 0.42 -5.18 13.29
CA PHE A 267 0.29 -6.08 12.14
C PHE A 267 1.50 -6.01 11.21
N PHE A 268 2.07 -4.82 11.03
CA PHE A 268 3.26 -4.57 10.19
C PHE A 268 4.57 -4.76 10.97
N ILE A 269 4.57 -4.46 12.27
CA ILE A 269 5.75 -4.62 13.14
C ILE A 269 6.04 -6.10 13.40
N ASN A 270 5.02 -6.90 13.71
CA ASN A 270 5.16 -8.31 14.06
C ASN A 270 5.17 -9.24 12.83
N GLN A 271 5.67 -8.73 11.69
CA GLN A 271 5.73 -9.50 10.45
C GLN A 271 6.61 -10.76 10.58
N PRO A 272 7.77 -10.75 11.25
CA PRO A 272 8.58 -11.96 11.44
C PRO A 272 7.85 -13.08 12.17
N GLU A 273 7.14 -12.76 13.26
CA GLU A 273 6.37 -13.72 14.05
C GLU A 273 5.22 -14.30 13.24
N ARG A 274 4.52 -13.46 12.47
CA ARG A 274 3.45 -13.89 11.57
C ARG A 274 3.96 -14.76 10.42
N LEU A 275 5.15 -14.51 9.89
CA LEU A 275 5.77 -15.35 8.87
C LEU A 275 6.31 -16.67 9.45
N ALA A 276 6.57 -16.73 10.76
CA ALA A 276 7.02 -17.93 11.44
C ALA A 276 5.88 -18.95 11.64
N THR A 277 4.63 -18.50 11.74
CA THR A 277 3.45 -19.39 11.89
C THR A 277 3.02 -20.07 10.59
N LEU A 278 3.54 -19.63 9.44
CA LEU A 278 3.18 -20.18 8.13
C LEU A 278 3.70 -21.61 7.96
N SER A 279 2.81 -22.48 7.53
CA SER A 279 3.08 -23.91 7.33
C SER A 279 2.74 -24.37 5.91
N LEU A 280 3.34 -25.48 5.49
CA LEU A 280 3.02 -26.11 4.20
C LEU A 280 1.54 -26.46 4.07
N ALA A 281 0.91 -26.89 5.17
CA ALA A 281 -0.51 -27.21 5.21
C ALA A 281 -1.35 -25.96 4.90
N SER A 282 -1.08 -24.84 5.56
CA SER A 282 -1.82 -23.59 5.35
C SER A 282 -1.70 -23.05 3.91
N VAL A 283 -0.55 -23.22 3.26
CA VAL A 283 -0.35 -22.82 1.85
C VAL A 283 -1.14 -23.76 0.92
N ASN A 284 -1.16 -25.06 1.19
CA ASN A 284 -1.96 -26.02 0.43
C ASN A 284 -3.47 -25.87 0.64
N GLU A 285 -3.92 -25.42 1.82
CA GLU A 285 -5.31 -25.03 2.05
C GLU A 285 -5.70 -23.84 1.18
N MET A 286 -4.83 -22.82 1.08
CA MET A 286 -5.07 -21.67 0.20
C MET A 286 -5.04 -22.03 -1.29
N ARG A 287 -4.23 -23.02 -1.68
CA ARG A 287 -4.29 -23.62 -3.03
C ARG A 287 -5.66 -24.22 -3.32
N GLU A 288 -6.18 -25.05 -2.42
CA GLU A 288 -7.51 -25.67 -2.58
C GLU A 288 -8.64 -24.63 -2.60
N PHE A 289 -8.54 -23.62 -1.72
CA PHE A 289 -9.45 -22.48 -1.74
C PHE A 289 -9.46 -21.79 -3.11
N ALA A 290 -8.29 -21.51 -3.68
CA ALA A 290 -8.17 -20.88 -4.99
C ALA A 290 -8.63 -21.79 -6.14
N LEU A 291 -8.36 -23.10 -6.06
CA LEU A 291 -8.85 -24.09 -7.03
C LEU A 291 -10.38 -24.15 -7.06
N GLY A 292 -11.01 -24.09 -5.88
CA GLY A 292 -12.47 -24.04 -5.76
C GLY A 292 -13.07 -22.84 -6.49
N GLN A 293 -12.38 -21.69 -6.53
CA GLN A 293 -12.87 -20.49 -7.21
C GLN A 293 -12.88 -20.60 -8.74
N ILE A 294 -12.01 -21.43 -9.33
CA ILE A 294 -11.94 -21.58 -10.80
C ILE A 294 -12.66 -22.84 -11.31
N THR A 295 -12.99 -23.78 -10.42
CA THR A 295 -13.69 -25.03 -10.75
C THR A 295 -15.16 -25.00 -10.36
N ALA A 296 -15.57 -24.14 -9.43
CA ALA A 296 -16.98 -23.96 -9.12
C ALA A 296 -17.72 -23.37 -10.35
N PRO A 297 -18.92 -23.87 -10.68
CA PRO A 297 -19.74 -23.23 -11.70
C PRO A 297 -20.03 -21.78 -11.28
N LEU A 298 -19.74 -20.84 -12.18
CA LEU A 298 -20.05 -19.41 -12.01
C LEU A 298 -21.53 -19.29 -11.60
N ARG A 299 -21.80 -18.82 -10.38
CA ARG A 299 -23.15 -18.49 -9.91
C ARG A 299 -23.54 -17.09 -10.35
#